data_AF-A0A9X0BMQ6-F1
#
_entry.id   AF-A0A9X0BMQ6-F1
#
_cell.length_a   1.000
_cell.length_b   1.000
_cell.length_c   1.000
_cell.angle_alpha   90.00
_cell.angle_beta   90.00
_cell.angle_gamma   90.00
#
_symmetry.space_group_name_H-M   'P 1'
#
loop_
_entity.id
_entity.type
_entity.pdbx_description
1 polymer ?
#
loop_
_entity_poly.entity_id
_entity_poly.type
_entity_poly.pdbx_seq_one_letter_code
_entity_poly.pdbx_strand_id
1 'polypeptide(L)'
;MIPDRTENIEAALMQVVGTVMEVQCMPCQEGCGPFTHCVTVVGAEEVTCCANCHFRSQDTRCRWPSPTTPPISQPTSSNRRAPLSPDANQQAQAGTRSTRQAGAQAPPQVLQDLIPIQQSITQAARLREEVERARQRVQQSHESVETCLQTAIDTMNLLRAYINQAQGTGRTRSAAVLTTLSGYINLTMQNMTAAHRHQSALSQTLGALNVTQTRLDQAQIEAINALLALLSDLVTRPDAPV
;
A
#
# COMPACT_ATOMS: atom_id res chain seq x y z
N MET A 1 4.01 2.17 -27.51
CA MET A 1 4.88 3.35 -27.37
C MET A 1 4.18 4.36 -26.51
N ILE A 2 4.80 4.70 -25.39
CA ILE A 2 4.45 5.93 -24.68
C ILE A 2 4.98 7.07 -25.57
N PRO A 3 4.15 8.01 -26.04
CA PRO A 3 4.64 9.13 -26.85
C PRO A 3 5.67 9.95 -26.06
N ASP A 4 6.68 10.52 -26.73
CA ASP A 4 7.85 11.27 -26.18
C ASP A 4 7.49 12.59 -25.46
N ARG A 5 6.34 12.67 -24.82
CA ARG A 5 5.93 13.81 -24.01
C ARG A 5 6.49 13.65 -22.60
N THR A 6 7.06 14.74 -22.08
CA THR A 6 7.64 14.82 -20.74
C THR A 6 6.70 14.27 -19.67
N GLU A 7 5.41 14.61 -19.73
CA GLU A 7 4.41 14.18 -18.75
C GLU A 7 4.22 12.67 -18.73
N ASN A 8 4.46 12.00 -19.86
CA ASN A 8 4.36 10.55 -19.90
C ASN A 8 5.59 9.87 -19.27
N ILE A 9 6.78 10.46 -19.44
CA ILE A 9 8.02 10.01 -18.80
C ILE A 9 7.92 10.23 -17.29
N GLU A 10 7.46 11.41 -16.87
CA GLU A 10 7.17 11.73 -15.48
C GLU A 10 6.14 10.77 -14.89
N ALA A 11 5.05 10.48 -15.60
CA ALA A 11 4.05 9.52 -15.15
C ALA A 11 4.63 8.10 -14.99
N ALA A 12 5.53 7.68 -15.88
CA ALA A 12 6.25 6.42 -15.73
C ALA A 12 7.19 6.45 -14.51
N LEU A 13 7.93 7.53 -14.29
CA LEU A 13 8.77 7.71 -13.10
C LEU A 13 7.94 7.69 -11.82
N MET A 14 6.78 8.36 -11.80
CA MET A 14 5.85 8.32 -10.68
C MET A 14 5.42 6.89 -10.32
N GLN A 15 5.22 6.01 -11.31
CA GLN A 15 4.94 4.59 -11.03
C GLN A 15 6.12 3.88 -10.34
N VAL A 16 7.35 4.27 -10.67
CA VAL A 16 8.56 3.67 -10.09
C VAL A 16 8.83 4.19 -8.68
N VAL A 17 8.64 5.48 -8.42
CA VAL A 17 9.06 6.11 -7.14
C VAL A 17 7.89 6.36 -6.19
N GLY A 18 6.68 6.47 -6.71
CA GLY A 18 5.50 6.84 -5.94
C GLY A 18 4.90 5.70 -5.10
N THR A 19 3.88 6.06 -4.33
CA THR A 19 3.11 5.19 -3.45
C THR A 19 1.80 4.80 -4.12
N VAL A 20 1.45 3.51 -4.09
CA VAL A 20 0.15 3.02 -4.53
C VAL A 20 -0.91 3.48 -3.54
N MET A 21 -1.96 4.13 -4.04
CA MET A 21 -3.07 4.59 -3.19
C MET A 21 -3.98 3.44 -2.82
N GLU A 22 -4.38 3.40 -1.54
CA GLU A 22 -5.35 2.43 -1.01
C GLU A 22 -6.72 2.58 -1.71
N VAL A 23 -7.13 3.84 -1.93
CA VAL A 23 -8.34 4.18 -2.67
C VAL A 23 -7.95 4.82 -4.00
N GLN A 24 -8.31 4.17 -5.11
CA GLN A 24 -8.05 4.72 -6.45
C GLN A 24 -8.91 5.98 -6.69
N CYS A 25 -8.37 6.95 -7.46
CA CYS A 25 -9.15 8.08 -7.93
C CYS A 25 -10.26 7.62 -8.91
N MET A 26 -11.32 8.42 -9.08
CA MET A 26 -12.48 8.03 -9.90
C MET A 26 -12.09 7.62 -11.34
N PRO A 27 -11.24 8.37 -12.08
CA PRO A 27 -10.81 7.93 -13.41
C PRO A 27 -10.05 6.59 -13.41
N CYS A 28 -9.22 6.32 -12.40
CA CYS A 28 -8.50 5.04 -12.31
C CYS A 28 -9.45 3.87 -12.03
N GLN A 29 -10.48 4.07 -11.21
CA GLN A 29 -11.53 3.06 -10.99
C GLN A 29 -12.26 2.71 -12.29
N GLU A 30 -12.41 3.67 -13.21
CA GLU A 30 -12.96 3.48 -14.55
C GLU A 30 -11.95 2.86 -15.54
N GLY A 31 -10.73 2.53 -15.10
CA GLY A 31 -9.67 1.97 -15.94
C GLY A 31 -8.99 3.00 -16.86
N CYS A 32 -9.03 4.29 -16.51
CA CYS A 32 -8.31 5.31 -17.28
C CYS A 32 -6.80 5.27 -17.01
N GLY A 33 -6.02 5.46 -18.09
CA GLY A 33 -4.56 5.55 -18.04
C GLY A 33 -3.88 4.25 -18.48
N PRO A 34 -2.55 4.27 -18.69
CA PRO A 34 -1.82 3.12 -19.21
C PRO A 34 -1.30 2.17 -18.11
N PHE A 35 -1.40 2.54 -16.83
CA PHE A 35 -0.83 1.78 -15.72
C PHE A 35 -1.91 1.08 -14.90
N THR A 36 -1.56 -0.06 -14.30
CA THR A 36 -2.48 -0.89 -13.52
C THR A 36 -2.78 -0.35 -12.12
N HIS A 37 -1.92 0.51 -11.59
CA HIS A 37 -2.03 1.02 -10.22
C HIS A 37 -2.18 2.55 -10.20
N CYS A 38 -3.06 3.03 -9.32
CA CYS A 38 -3.22 4.45 -9.01
C CYS A 38 -2.10 4.88 -8.06
N VAL A 39 -1.01 5.42 -8.61
CA VAL A 39 0.21 5.81 -7.87
C VAL A 39 0.35 7.32 -7.80
N THR A 40 0.74 7.86 -6.66
CA THR A 40 1.06 9.30 -6.47
C THR A 40 2.43 9.44 -5.82
N VAL A 41 3.07 10.59 -6.03
CA VAL A 41 4.34 10.94 -5.36
C VAL A 41 4.01 11.86 -4.19
N VAL A 42 4.15 11.34 -2.96
CA VAL A 42 3.92 12.13 -1.74
C VAL A 42 5.11 13.07 -1.53
N GLY A 43 4.83 14.34 -1.21
CA GLY A 43 5.86 15.34 -0.90
C GLY A 43 6.39 16.14 -2.09
N ALA A 44 5.88 15.91 -3.31
CA ALA A 44 6.12 16.76 -4.46
C ALA A 44 4.95 17.74 -4.63
N GLU A 45 5.13 18.99 -4.22
CA GLU A 45 4.06 20.02 -4.22
C GLU A 45 3.47 20.29 -5.61
N GLU A 46 4.29 20.10 -6.66
CA GLU A 46 3.88 20.31 -8.05
C GLU A 46 3.03 19.15 -8.61
N VAL A 47 3.06 17.98 -7.98
CA VAL A 47 2.39 16.77 -8.47
C VAL A 47 1.13 16.50 -7.66
N THR A 48 0.01 17.04 -8.12
CA THR A 48 -1.29 16.96 -7.43
C THR A 48 -2.19 15.81 -7.89
N CYS A 49 -1.78 15.08 -8.92
CA CYS A 49 -2.55 13.98 -9.50
C CYS A 49 -1.81 12.64 -9.42
N CYS A 50 -2.53 11.55 -9.69
CA CYS A 50 -1.92 10.23 -9.81
C CYS A 50 -1.25 10.05 -11.19
N ALA A 51 -0.30 9.12 -11.29
CA ALA A 51 0.46 8.84 -12.51
C ALA A 51 -0.42 8.53 -13.74
N ASN A 52 -1.53 7.81 -13.56
CA ASN A 52 -2.48 7.54 -14.65
C ASN A 52 -3.16 8.81 -15.18
N CYS A 53 -3.43 9.79 -14.31
CA CYS A 53 -4.00 11.07 -14.70
C CYS A 53 -2.92 12.06 -15.18
N HIS A 54 -1.71 11.98 -14.64
CA HIS A 54 -0.57 12.77 -15.11
C HIS A 54 -0.21 12.44 -16.56
N PHE A 55 -0.35 11.17 -16.94
CA PHE A 55 -0.13 10.70 -18.30
C PHE A 55 -1.02 11.47 -19.31
N ARG A 56 -0.39 12.04 -20.35
CA ARG A 56 -1.01 12.95 -21.34
C ARG A 56 -1.63 14.22 -20.74
N SER A 57 -1.12 14.70 -19.62
CA SER A 57 -1.49 16.00 -19.02
C SER A 57 -3.00 16.07 -18.71
N GLN A 58 -3.56 15.01 -18.12
CA GLN A 58 -4.98 14.92 -17.70
C GLN A 58 -5.14 15.05 -16.19
N ASP A 59 -4.21 15.75 -15.54
CA ASP A 59 -4.12 16.02 -14.12
C ASP A 59 -5.44 16.59 -13.55
N THR A 60 -6.07 17.53 -14.26
CA THR A 60 -7.36 18.15 -13.91
C THR A 60 -8.54 17.18 -13.79
N ARG A 61 -8.44 15.98 -14.39
CA ARG A 61 -9.48 14.94 -14.27
C ARG A 61 -9.36 14.13 -12.99
N CYS A 62 -8.20 14.16 -12.34
CA CYS A 62 -7.91 13.38 -11.14
C CYS A 62 -8.80 13.82 -9.99
N ARG A 63 -9.72 12.94 -9.58
CA ARG A 63 -10.68 13.22 -8.52
C ARG A 63 -10.65 12.10 -7.50
N TRP A 64 -10.26 12.44 -6.29
CA TRP A 64 -10.22 11.50 -5.17
C TRP A 64 -11.63 11.36 -4.57
N PRO A 65 -12.06 10.15 -4.20
CA PRO A 65 -13.28 9.99 -3.43
C PRO A 65 -13.17 10.80 -2.14
N SER A 66 -14.15 11.69 -1.89
CA SER A 66 -14.22 12.39 -0.62
C SER A 66 -14.35 11.37 0.51
N PRO A 67 -13.59 11.49 1.62
CA PRO A 67 -13.81 10.67 2.79
C PRO A 67 -15.27 10.86 3.20
N THR A 68 -16.06 9.79 3.10
CA THR A 68 -17.47 9.83 3.47
C THR A 68 -17.51 10.09 4.97
N THR A 69 -17.85 11.32 5.36
CA THR A 69 -18.19 11.64 6.74
C THR A 69 -19.26 10.64 7.18
N PRO A 70 -19.11 9.96 8.32
CA PRO A 70 -20.13 9.00 8.77
C PRO A 70 -21.48 9.69 8.81
N PRO A 71 -22.57 9.04 8.34
CA PRO A 71 -23.88 9.66 8.30
C PRO A 71 -24.29 10.02 9.72
N ILE A 72 -24.33 11.32 10.02
CA ILE A 72 -25.08 11.82 11.17
C ILE A 72 -26.53 11.50 10.86
N SER A 73 -27.07 10.51 11.55
CA SER A 73 -28.48 10.13 11.52
C SER A 73 -29.35 11.36 11.82
N GLN A 74 -29.85 12.02 10.79
CA GLN A 74 -30.92 13.01 10.95
C GLN A 74 -32.27 12.32 10.68
N PRO A 75 -33.29 12.55 11.52
CA PRO A 75 -34.56 11.86 11.42
C PRO A 75 -35.32 12.25 10.14
N THR A 76 -35.88 11.23 9.53
CA THR A 76 -36.82 11.28 8.41
C THR A 76 -37.97 12.25 8.66
N SER A 77 -38.19 13.15 7.71
CA SER A 77 -39.50 13.81 7.50
C SER A 77 -39.90 13.68 6.04
N SER A 78 -41.14 13.27 5.89
CA SER A 78 -41.80 12.64 4.75
C SER A 78 -42.24 13.57 3.62
N ASN A 79 -42.56 12.92 2.49
CA ASN A 79 -43.50 13.31 1.43
C ASN A 79 -43.03 14.29 0.34
N ARG A 80 -42.85 13.77 -0.88
CA ARG A 80 -43.85 13.93 -1.94
C ARG A 80 -43.65 12.96 -3.11
N ARG A 81 -44.80 12.68 -3.71
CA ARG A 81 -45.19 11.65 -4.68
C ARG A 81 -44.77 12.02 -6.11
N ALA A 82 -44.52 11.01 -6.93
CA ALA A 82 -44.21 11.05 -8.38
C ALA A 82 -45.30 11.72 -9.24
N PRO A 83 -45.06 11.99 -10.54
CA PRO A 83 -45.38 10.96 -11.55
C PRO A 83 -44.48 10.89 -12.81
N LEU A 84 -44.66 9.76 -13.50
CA LEU A 84 -44.09 9.24 -14.74
C LEU A 84 -44.20 10.15 -15.99
N SER A 85 -43.29 9.95 -16.95
CA SER A 85 -43.61 9.81 -18.39
C SER A 85 -42.50 9.08 -19.16
N PRO A 86 -42.84 8.12 -20.04
CA PRO A 86 -41.97 7.61 -21.10
C PRO A 86 -42.29 8.31 -22.44
N ASP A 87 -41.29 8.54 -23.28
CA ASP A 87 -41.29 8.23 -24.73
C ASP A 87 -40.31 9.07 -25.55
N ALA A 88 -39.67 8.33 -26.46
CA ALA A 88 -39.34 8.66 -27.85
C ALA A 88 -38.10 9.49 -28.26
N ASN A 89 -37.37 8.82 -29.18
CA ASN A 89 -36.70 9.32 -30.39
C ASN A 89 -35.24 9.75 -30.29
N GLN A 90 -34.31 8.95 -30.81
CA GLN A 90 -33.94 8.73 -32.23
C GLN A 90 -32.89 9.74 -32.73
N GLN A 91 -31.94 9.20 -33.50
CA GLN A 91 -31.00 9.84 -34.43
C GLN A 91 -29.72 10.46 -33.85
N ALA A 92 -28.63 9.69 -33.95
CA ALA A 92 -27.48 10.06 -34.79
C ALA A 92 -26.50 8.88 -34.91
N GLN A 93 -26.75 7.97 -35.85
CA GLN A 93 -25.69 7.15 -36.45
C GLN A 93 -25.26 7.86 -37.72
N ALA A 94 -24.21 8.68 -37.63
CA ALA A 94 -23.48 9.18 -38.78
C ALA A 94 -22.06 8.62 -38.71
N GLY A 95 -21.75 7.78 -39.70
CA GLY A 95 -20.55 6.98 -39.75
C GLY A 95 -19.26 7.80 -39.73
N THR A 96 -18.21 7.18 -39.22
CA THR A 96 -16.84 7.54 -39.54
C THR A 96 -16.13 6.31 -40.08
N ARG A 97 -15.76 6.47 -41.35
CA ARG A 97 -15.01 5.58 -42.22
C ARG A 97 -13.90 4.82 -41.50
N SER A 98 -13.93 3.51 -41.69
CA SER A 98 -12.77 2.63 -41.65
C SER A 98 -11.75 3.10 -42.69
N THR A 99 -10.72 3.82 -42.23
CA THR A 99 -9.52 4.10 -43.02
C THR A 99 -8.58 2.92 -42.86
N ARG A 100 -8.60 2.01 -43.85
CA ARG A 100 -7.46 1.14 -44.15
C ARG A 100 -6.33 2.02 -44.65
N GLN A 101 -5.21 2.14 -43.94
CA GLN A 101 -3.94 2.47 -44.60
C GLN A 101 -2.71 2.20 -43.74
N ALA A 102 -1.75 1.56 -44.43
CA ALA A 102 -0.31 1.57 -44.22
C ALA A 102 0.24 0.94 -42.92
N GLY A 103 0.68 -0.31 -43.06
CA GLY A 103 1.67 -0.89 -42.18
C GLY A 103 2.99 -0.12 -42.28
N ALA A 104 3.22 0.76 -41.32
CA ALA A 104 4.57 1.10 -40.89
C ALA A 104 4.95 0.05 -39.83
N GLN A 105 5.79 -0.92 -40.21
CA GLN A 105 6.47 -1.76 -39.24
C GLN A 105 7.32 -0.84 -38.36
N ALA A 106 6.86 -0.60 -37.13
CA ALA A 106 7.66 0.04 -36.12
C ALA A 106 8.96 -0.78 -35.93
N PRO A 107 10.14 -0.15 -35.82
CA PRO A 107 11.39 -0.87 -35.65
C PRO A 107 11.32 -1.79 -34.42
N PRO A 108 11.57 -3.10 -34.54
CA PRO A 108 11.44 -4.05 -33.43
C PRO A 108 12.43 -3.81 -32.28
N GLN A 109 13.42 -2.93 -32.44
CA GLN A 109 14.49 -2.70 -31.47
C GLN A 109 14.03 -1.89 -30.24
N VAL A 110 13.22 -0.83 -30.41
CA VAL A 110 12.79 0.03 -29.28
C VAL A 110 11.96 -0.75 -28.24
N LEU A 111 11.21 -1.77 -28.68
CA LEU A 111 10.45 -2.62 -27.77
C LEU A 111 11.34 -3.58 -26.97
N GLN A 112 12.52 -3.95 -27.50
CA GLN A 112 13.47 -4.84 -26.84
C GLN A 112 14.20 -4.12 -25.71
N ASP A 113 14.49 -2.83 -25.88
CA ASP A 113 15.18 -2.01 -24.88
C ASP A 113 14.32 -1.67 -23.66
N LEU A 114 12.99 -1.77 -23.78
CA LEU A 114 12.04 -1.55 -22.67
C LEU A 114 11.85 -2.78 -21.77
N ILE A 115 12.22 -3.98 -22.23
CA ILE A 115 12.02 -5.23 -21.49
C ILE A 115 12.77 -5.23 -20.14
N PRO A 116 14.06 -4.85 -20.06
CA PRO A 116 14.78 -4.81 -18.80
C PRO A 116 14.15 -3.85 -17.78
N ILE A 117 13.67 -2.69 -18.24
CA ILE A 117 13.04 -1.69 -17.37
C ILE A 117 11.72 -2.23 -16.81
N GLN A 118 10.89 -2.85 -17.65
CA GLN A 118 9.65 -3.48 -17.21
C GLN A 118 9.91 -4.57 -16.14
N GLN A 119 11.00 -5.33 -16.30
CA GLN A 119 11.41 -6.36 -15.34
C GLN A 119 11.84 -5.74 -13.99
N SER A 120 12.65 -4.69 -14.00
CA SER A 120 13.08 -3.97 -12.80
C SER A 120 11.89 -3.35 -12.06
N ILE A 121 10.93 -2.74 -12.77
CA ILE A 121 9.70 -2.19 -12.18
C ILE A 121 8.89 -3.30 -11.50
N THR A 122 8.71 -4.42 -12.19
CA THR A 122 7.97 -5.57 -11.66
C THR A 122 8.67 -6.19 -10.43
N GLN A 123 10.01 -6.20 -10.42
CA GLN A 123 10.79 -6.65 -9.27
C GLN A 123 10.65 -5.69 -8.08
N ALA A 124 10.74 -4.38 -8.31
CA ALA A 124 10.56 -3.37 -7.27
C ALA A 124 9.14 -3.45 -6.65
N ALA A 125 8.11 -3.65 -7.46
CA ALA A 125 6.74 -3.82 -6.98
C ALA A 125 6.60 -5.04 -6.04
N ARG A 126 7.20 -6.19 -6.41
CA ARG A 126 7.22 -7.39 -5.55
C ARG A 126 7.94 -7.16 -4.23
N LEU A 127 9.11 -6.51 -4.28
CA LEU A 127 9.88 -6.18 -3.07
C LEU A 127 9.11 -5.23 -2.13
N ARG A 128 8.39 -4.24 -2.68
CA ARG A 128 7.53 -3.36 -1.88
C ARG A 128 6.43 -4.13 -1.15
N GLU A 129 5.76 -5.05 -1.84
CA GLU A 129 4.74 -5.88 -1.23
C GLU A 129 5.33 -6.77 -0.12
N GLU A 130 6.53 -7.33 -0.32
CA GLU A 130 7.24 -8.09 0.71
C GLU A 130 7.62 -7.25 1.93
N VAL A 131 8.10 -6.02 1.72
CA VAL A 131 8.41 -5.04 2.78
C VAL A 131 7.15 -4.72 3.59
N GLU A 132 6.03 -4.47 2.91
CA GLU A 132 4.77 -4.13 3.58
C GLU A 132 4.22 -5.31 4.39
N ARG A 133 4.22 -6.52 3.82
CA ARG A 133 3.87 -7.74 4.57
C ARG A 133 4.80 -7.96 5.78
N ALA A 134 6.08 -7.64 5.65
CA ALA A 134 7.04 -7.76 6.75
C ALA A 134 6.77 -6.73 7.86
N ARG A 135 6.42 -5.48 7.52
CA ARG A 135 5.98 -4.46 8.48
C ARG A 135 4.74 -4.89 9.25
N GLN A 136 3.74 -5.45 8.57
CA GLN A 136 2.54 -5.98 9.23
C GLN A 136 2.87 -7.09 10.24
N ARG A 137 3.81 -8.00 9.93
CA ARG A 137 4.27 -9.04 10.88
C ARG A 137 4.97 -8.45 12.10
N VAL A 138 5.77 -7.40 11.91
CA VAL A 138 6.42 -6.68 13.02
C VAL A 138 5.36 -6.05 13.92
N GLN A 139 4.36 -5.39 13.34
CA GLN A 139 3.25 -4.76 14.09
C GLN A 139 2.47 -5.79 14.92
N GLN A 140 2.06 -6.91 14.31
CA GLN A 140 1.36 -7.99 15.02
C GLN A 140 2.19 -8.59 16.16
N SER A 141 3.51 -8.75 15.93
CA SER A 141 4.42 -9.26 16.96
C SER A 141 4.56 -8.27 18.12
N HIS A 142 4.61 -6.97 17.83
CA HIS A 142 4.63 -5.92 18.86
C HIS A 142 3.37 -5.96 19.73
N GLU A 143 2.18 -5.99 19.13
CA GLU A 143 0.90 -6.10 19.85
C GLU A 143 0.81 -7.37 20.70
N SER A 144 1.36 -8.48 20.20
CA SER A 144 1.43 -9.75 20.95
C SER A 144 2.33 -9.65 22.19
N VAL A 145 3.49 -8.99 22.07
CA VAL A 145 4.39 -8.74 23.21
C VAL A 145 3.71 -7.87 24.25
N GLU A 146 3.08 -6.77 23.83
CA GLU A 146 2.34 -5.86 24.71
C GLU A 146 1.23 -6.59 25.48
N THR A 147 0.45 -7.42 24.79
CA THR A 147 -0.60 -8.24 25.41
C THR A 147 -0.03 -9.23 26.45
N CYS A 148 1.08 -9.88 26.14
CA CYS A 148 1.74 -10.81 27.08
C CYS A 148 2.24 -10.08 28.34
N LEU A 149 2.84 -8.91 28.16
CA LEU A 149 3.34 -8.09 29.28
C LEU A 149 2.19 -7.59 30.14
N GLN A 150 1.11 -7.09 29.54
CA GLN A 150 -0.07 -6.64 30.28
C GLN A 150 -0.69 -7.79 31.09
N THR A 151 -0.83 -8.97 30.49
CA THR A 151 -1.34 -10.17 31.18
C THR A 151 -0.45 -10.54 32.37
N ALA A 152 0.88 -10.42 32.23
CA ALA A 152 1.81 -10.66 33.33
C ALA A 152 1.65 -9.63 34.47
N ILE A 153 1.48 -8.35 34.14
CA ILE A 153 1.20 -7.27 35.11
C ILE A 153 -0.09 -7.54 35.87
N ASP A 154 -1.18 -7.88 35.17
CA ASP A 154 -2.47 -8.17 35.79
C ASP A 154 -2.40 -9.39 36.72
N THR A 155 -1.66 -10.42 36.30
CA THR A 155 -1.40 -11.60 37.12
C THR A 155 -0.64 -11.24 38.41
N MET A 156 0.39 -10.39 38.32
CA MET A 156 1.13 -9.92 39.50
C MET A 156 0.27 -9.07 40.44
N ASN A 157 -0.62 -8.24 39.90
CA ASN A 157 -1.54 -7.43 40.70
C ASN A 157 -2.55 -8.32 41.44
N LEU A 158 -3.08 -9.36 40.77
CA LEU A 158 -3.97 -10.34 41.38
C LEU A 158 -3.24 -11.11 42.50
N LEU A 159 -1.98 -11.52 42.26
CA LEU A 159 -1.14 -12.17 43.26
C LEU A 159 -0.97 -11.29 44.51
N ARG A 160 -0.67 -10.01 44.30
CA ARG A 160 -0.50 -9.02 45.37
C ARG A 160 -1.77 -8.85 46.19
N ALA A 161 -2.92 -8.72 45.53
CA ALA A 161 -4.22 -8.62 46.19
C ALA A 161 -4.51 -9.86 47.05
N TYR A 162 -4.23 -11.04 46.51
CA TYR A 162 -4.41 -12.31 47.22
C TYR A 162 -3.51 -12.43 48.47
N ILE A 163 -2.24 -12.04 48.36
CA ILE A 163 -1.29 -12.03 49.50
C ILE A 163 -1.80 -11.09 50.60
N ASN A 164 -2.22 -9.87 50.25
CA ASN A 164 -2.74 -8.90 51.21
C ASN A 164 -3.99 -9.44 51.93
N GLN A 165 -4.89 -10.12 51.21
CA GLN A 165 -6.07 -10.75 51.79
C GLN A 165 -5.72 -11.91 52.74
N ALA A 166 -4.74 -12.74 52.37
CA ALA A 166 -4.29 -13.87 53.17
C ALA A 166 -3.64 -13.42 54.50
N GLN A 167 -2.89 -12.31 54.49
CA GLN A 167 -2.26 -11.73 55.68
C GLN A 167 -3.29 -11.29 56.73
N GLY A 168 -4.43 -10.75 56.31
CA GLY A 168 -5.49 -10.31 57.24
C GLY A 168 -6.28 -11.45 57.92
N THR A 169 -6.18 -12.69 57.43
CA THR A 169 -7.03 -13.80 57.88
C THR A 169 -6.30 -14.87 58.70
N GLY A 170 -5.01 -14.71 58.99
CA GLY A 170 -4.20 -15.71 59.71
C GLY A 170 -4.02 -17.05 58.97
N ARG A 171 -4.47 -17.15 57.71
CA ARG A 171 -4.44 -18.36 56.87
C ARG A 171 -3.15 -18.52 56.05
N THR A 172 -2.11 -17.74 56.33
CA THR A 172 -0.87 -17.64 55.54
C THR A 172 -0.10 -18.95 55.36
N ARG A 173 -0.49 -20.05 56.02
CA ARG A 173 0.14 -21.38 55.90
C ARG A 173 -0.75 -22.46 55.24
N SER A 174 -1.92 -22.11 54.72
CA SER A 174 -2.76 -23.11 54.03
C SER A 174 -2.05 -23.61 52.76
N ALA A 175 -1.93 -24.94 52.59
CA ALA A 175 -1.37 -25.54 51.39
C ALA A 175 -2.06 -25.04 50.10
N ALA A 176 -3.35 -24.72 50.16
CA ALA A 176 -4.10 -24.17 49.03
C ALA A 176 -3.58 -22.79 48.57
N VAL A 177 -3.15 -21.95 49.51
CA VAL A 177 -2.54 -20.62 49.22
C VAL A 177 -1.24 -20.80 48.45
N LEU A 178 -0.37 -21.72 48.90
CA LEU A 178 0.90 -22.01 48.24
C LEU A 178 0.73 -22.60 46.84
N THR A 179 -0.22 -23.53 46.65
CA THR A 179 -0.51 -24.09 45.33
C THR A 179 -1.01 -23.02 44.36
N THR A 180 -1.87 -22.11 44.84
CA THR A 180 -2.41 -21.01 44.03
C THR A 180 -1.31 -20.02 43.62
N LEU A 181 -0.46 -19.63 44.58
CA LEU A 181 0.72 -18.79 44.34
C LEU A 181 1.66 -19.42 43.30
N SER A 182 1.95 -20.71 43.44
CA SER A 182 2.80 -21.43 42.48
C SER A 182 2.19 -21.46 41.08
N GLY A 183 0.87 -21.59 40.96
CA GLY A 183 0.16 -21.53 39.67
C GLY A 183 0.34 -20.19 38.96
N TYR A 184 0.16 -19.08 39.70
CA TYR A 184 0.36 -17.74 39.14
C TYR A 184 1.81 -17.47 38.74
N ILE A 185 2.78 -17.89 39.55
CA ILE A 185 4.21 -17.73 39.21
C ILE A 185 4.54 -18.47 37.91
N ASN A 186 4.06 -19.71 37.77
CA ASN A 186 4.27 -20.49 36.55
C ASN A 186 3.63 -19.81 35.32
N LEU A 187 2.41 -19.30 35.46
CA LEU A 187 1.73 -18.57 34.38
C LEU A 187 2.50 -17.30 33.98
N THR A 188 2.98 -16.51 34.96
CA THR A 188 3.79 -15.33 34.69
C THR A 188 5.08 -15.70 33.95
N MET A 189 5.79 -16.75 34.37
CA MET A 189 7.01 -17.21 33.67
C MET A 189 6.73 -17.68 32.25
N GLN A 190 5.60 -18.36 32.02
CA GLN A 190 5.18 -18.77 30.68
C GLN A 190 4.91 -17.56 29.78
N ASN A 191 4.21 -16.54 30.29
CA ASN A 191 3.93 -15.31 29.55
C ASN A 191 5.21 -14.53 29.22
N MET A 192 6.15 -14.43 30.17
CA MET A 192 7.45 -13.81 29.91
C MET A 192 8.28 -14.59 28.87
N THR A 193 8.23 -15.92 28.92
CA THR A 193 8.90 -16.77 27.92
C THR A 193 8.27 -16.62 26.53
N ALA A 194 6.94 -16.49 26.46
CA ALA A 194 6.24 -16.19 25.21
C ALA A 194 6.65 -14.81 24.67
N ALA A 195 6.63 -13.77 25.51
CA ALA A 195 7.06 -12.42 25.14
C ALA A 195 8.50 -12.40 24.59
N HIS A 196 9.44 -13.08 25.25
CA HIS A 196 10.82 -13.19 24.77
C HIS A 196 10.93 -13.88 23.41
N ARG A 197 10.14 -14.94 23.16
CA ARG A 197 10.10 -15.59 21.84
C ARG A 197 9.58 -14.64 20.76
N HIS A 198 8.53 -13.89 21.04
CA HIS A 198 8.01 -12.87 20.11
C HIS A 198 9.02 -11.75 19.87
N GLN A 199 9.73 -11.29 20.91
CA GLN A 199 10.79 -10.30 20.77
C GLN A 199 11.93 -10.80 19.89
N SER A 200 12.37 -12.05 20.06
CA SER A 200 13.39 -12.67 19.21
C SER A 200 12.93 -12.77 17.75
N ALA A 201 11.68 -13.20 17.52
CA ALA A 201 11.10 -13.25 16.18
C ALA A 201 10.98 -11.86 15.53
N LEU A 202 10.65 -10.83 16.32
CA LEU A 202 10.61 -9.45 15.88
C LEU A 202 11.99 -8.95 15.46
N SER A 203 13.04 -9.21 16.25
CA SER A 203 14.42 -8.87 15.89
C SER A 203 14.87 -9.53 14.59
N GLN A 204 14.54 -10.82 14.38
CA GLN A 204 14.84 -11.52 13.13
C GLN A 204 14.08 -10.91 11.94
N THR A 205 12.79 -10.58 12.13
CA THR A 205 11.95 -9.98 11.08
C THR A 205 12.45 -8.59 10.70
N LEU A 206 12.88 -7.78 11.68
CA LEU A 206 13.50 -6.47 11.42
C LEU A 206 14.81 -6.59 10.64
N GLY A 207 15.64 -7.59 10.97
CA GLY A 207 16.85 -7.88 10.20
C GLY A 207 16.54 -8.23 8.74
N ALA A 208 15.55 -9.11 8.52
CA ALA A 208 15.11 -9.46 7.16
C ALA A 208 14.51 -8.25 6.41
N LEU A 209 13.70 -7.42 7.09
CA LEU A 209 13.12 -6.21 6.52
C LEU A 209 14.21 -5.25 6.04
N ASN A 210 15.26 -5.04 6.84
CA ASN A 210 16.37 -4.16 6.47
C ASN A 210 17.06 -4.65 5.19
N VAL A 211 17.32 -5.96 5.08
CA VAL A 211 17.91 -6.56 3.87
C VAL A 211 17.01 -6.39 2.66
N THR A 212 15.69 -6.63 2.79
CA THR A 212 14.74 -6.44 1.69
C THR A 212 14.64 -4.98 1.27
N GLN A 213 14.68 -4.04 2.22
CA GLN A 213 14.68 -2.61 1.94
C GLN A 213 15.93 -2.22 1.13
N THR A 214 17.13 -2.66 1.54
CA THR A 214 18.35 -2.39 0.78
C THR A 214 18.28 -2.94 -0.65
N ARG A 215 17.68 -4.12 -0.84
CA ARG A 215 17.47 -4.70 -2.18
C ARG A 215 16.48 -3.89 -3.02
N LEU A 216 15.44 -3.34 -2.40
CA LEU A 216 14.49 -2.46 -3.06
C LEU A 216 15.18 -1.17 -3.50
N ASP A 217 15.94 -0.53 -2.62
CA ASP A 217 16.67 0.70 -2.91
C ASP A 217 17.65 0.49 -4.08
N GLN A 218 18.40 -0.62 -4.06
CA GLN A 218 19.30 -1.00 -5.16
C GLN A 218 18.56 -1.20 -6.49
N ALA A 219 17.43 -1.92 -6.48
CA ALA A 219 16.62 -2.14 -7.69
C ALA A 219 16.06 -0.82 -8.25
N GLN A 220 15.70 0.13 -7.39
CA GLN A 220 15.25 1.45 -7.82
C GLN A 220 16.38 2.26 -8.45
N ILE A 221 17.58 2.24 -7.87
CA ILE A 221 18.78 2.90 -8.44
C ILE A 221 19.09 2.32 -9.83
N GLU A 222 19.06 1.01 -9.98
CA GLU A 222 19.27 0.34 -11.28
C GLU A 222 18.23 0.75 -12.32
N ALA A 223 16.95 0.83 -11.94
CA ALA A 223 15.88 1.27 -12.82
C ALA A 223 16.05 2.74 -13.26
N ILE A 224 16.43 3.62 -12.34
CA ILE A 224 16.69 5.04 -12.64
C ILE A 224 17.88 5.17 -13.60
N ASN A 225 18.98 4.48 -13.34
CA ASN A 225 20.16 4.51 -14.19
C ASN A 225 19.87 3.98 -15.61
N ALA A 226 19.05 2.93 -15.74
CA ALA A 226 18.62 2.43 -17.03
C ALA A 226 17.76 3.45 -17.80
N LEU A 227 16.86 4.16 -17.12
CA LEU A 227 16.07 5.22 -17.74
C LEU A 227 16.94 6.40 -18.19
N LEU A 228 17.89 6.83 -17.37
CA LEU A 228 18.84 7.90 -17.72
C LEU A 228 19.70 7.53 -18.94
N ALA A 229 20.11 6.26 -19.05
CA ALA A 229 20.84 5.77 -20.22
C ALA A 229 19.98 5.88 -21.50
N LEU A 230 18.72 5.44 -21.46
CA LEU A 230 17.80 5.58 -22.60
C LEU A 230 17.58 7.05 -23.01
N LEU A 231 17.41 7.94 -22.05
CA LEU A 231 17.26 9.36 -22.33
C LEU A 231 18.51 9.96 -22.97
N SER A 232 19.70 9.53 -22.54
CA SER A 232 20.98 9.97 -23.12
C SER A 232 21.14 9.49 -24.57
N ASP A 233 20.73 8.26 -24.87
CA ASP A 233 20.76 7.70 -26.22
C ASP A 233 19.78 8.43 -27.17
N LEU A 234 18.62 8.86 -26.66
CA LEU A 234 17.65 9.65 -27.43
C LEU A 234 18.20 11.05 -27.78
N VAL A 235 18.89 11.70 -26.85
CA VAL A 235 19.49 13.04 -27.09
C VAL A 235 20.65 12.97 -28.08
N THR A 236 21.40 11.87 -28.09
CA THR A 236 22.60 11.72 -28.93
C THR A 236 22.33 11.23 -30.36
N ARG A 237 21.07 10.90 -30.72
CA ARG A 237 20.63 10.58 -32.08
C ARG A 237 19.77 11.70 -32.69
N PRO A 238 20.36 12.84 -33.10
CA PRO A 238 19.61 13.97 -33.66
C PRO A 238 19.02 13.73 -35.06
N ASP A 239 19.40 12.65 -35.76
CA ASP A 239 19.04 12.42 -37.17
C ASP A 239 17.85 11.44 -37.38
N ALA A 240 17.06 11.15 -36.34
CA ALA A 240 15.83 10.38 -36.54
C ALA A 240 14.76 11.26 -37.22
N PRO A 241 14.20 10.86 -38.37
CA PRO A 241 13.20 11.66 -39.07
C PRO A 241 11.94 11.83 -38.21
N VAL A 242 11.56 13.09 -38.01
CA VAL A 242 10.33 13.54 -37.32
C VAL A 242 9.09 13.15 -38.12
#